data_AF-A0A944XPT0-F1
#
_entry.id   AF-A0A944XPT0-F1
#
_cell.length_a   1.000
_cell.length_b   1.000
_cell.length_c   1.000
_cell.angle_alpha   90.00
_cell.angle_beta   90.00
_cell.angle_gamma   90.00
#
_symmetry.space_group_name_H-M   'P 1'
#
loop_
_entity.id
_entity.type
_entity.pdbx_description
1 polymer ?
#
loop_
_entity_poly.entity_id
_entity_poly.type
_entity_poly.pdbx_seq_one_letter_code
_entity_poly.pdbx_strand_id
1 'polypeptide(L)'
;MFGIGLGKHKKKLEQAFATCFWPLIDELGNVPIPMQTDPAINGAILGVCNTYSQSQNVTKPSDLLLIADAVFEEIYRLESINVQNRVDTWKNENNEAFNQAYANAKDKTSTELNLTWLTDFAKDNFEQATGLML
;
A
#
# COMPACT_ATOMS: atom_id res chain seq x y z
N MET A 1 6.61 -23.49 15.11
CA MET A 1 5.48 -23.02 14.28
C MET A 1 5.82 -21.64 13.75
N PHE A 2 6.56 -21.55 12.65
CA PHE A 2 6.86 -20.28 11.97
C PHE A 2 5.86 -20.12 10.81
N GLY A 3 5.17 -18.99 10.70
CA GLY A 3 4.41 -18.60 9.50
C GLY A 3 2.90 -18.39 9.66
N ILE A 4 2.20 -19.16 10.51
CA ILE A 4 0.73 -19.07 10.62
C ILE A 4 0.27 -17.70 11.14
N GLY A 5 1.05 -17.09 12.03
CA GLY A 5 0.76 -15.76 12.57
C GLY A 5 0.92 -14.62 11.56
N LEU A 6 1.80 -14.76 10.57
CA LEU A 6 2.07 -13.70 9.60
C LEU A 6 1.04 -13.65 8.47
N GLY A 7 0.60 -14.83 8.01
CA GLY A 7 -0.37 -14.95 6.91
C GLY A 7 -1.70 -14.24 7.17
N LYS A 8 -2.20 -14.25 8.43
CA LYS A 8 -3.41 -13.50 8.80
C LYS A 8 -3.24 -11.97 8.65
N HIS A 9 -2.04 -11.45 8.89
CA HIS A 9 -1.76 -10.01 8.78
C HIS A 9 -1.65 -9.58 7.33
N LYS A 10 -0.95 -10.38 6.51
CA LYS A 10 -0.92 -10.21 5.04
C LYS A 10 -2.33 -10.15 4.47
N LYS A 11 -3.12 -11.21 4.72
CA LYS A 11 -4.50 -11.32 4.22
C LYS A 11 -5.39 -10.15 4.65
N LYS A 12 -5.28 -9.70 5.91
CA LYS A 12 -6.09 -8.56 6.38
C LYS A 12 -5.73 -7.27 5.65
N LEU A 13 -4.45 -7.01 5.42
CA LEU A 13 -4.00 -5.82 4.70
C LEU A 13 -4.32 -5.89 3.20
N GLU A 14 -4.08 -7.03 2.55
CA GLU A 14 -4.47 -7.27 1.14
C GLU A 14 -5.95 -6.95 0.93
N GLN A 15 -6.83 -7.50 1.78
CA GLN A 15 -8.27 -7.25 1.72
C GLN A 15 -8.63 -5.77 1.96
N ALA A 16 -7.95 -5.12 2.91
CA ALA A 16 -8.17 -3.70 3.20
C ALA A 16 -7.78 -2.82 2.01
N PHE A 17 -6.65 -3.09 1.37
CA PHE A 17 -6.18 -2.34 0.20
C PHE A 17 -6.98 -2.63 -1.07
N ALA A 18 -7.37 -3.89 -1.29
CA ALA A 18 -8.29 -4.24 -2.37
C ALA A 18 -9.62 -3.48 -2.23
N THR A 19 -10.16 -3.39 -1.01
CA THR A 19 -11.36 -2.60 -0.72
C THR A 19 -11.10 -1.10 -0.90
N CYS A 20 -9.95 -0.61 -0.43
CA CYS A 20 -9.55 0.79 -0.50
C CYS A 20 -9.51 1.31 -1.94
N PHE A 21 -8.93 0.54 -2.86
CA PHE A 21 -8.73 0.92 -4.26
C PHE A 21 -9.78 0.37 -5.22
N TRP A 22 -10.74 -0.44 -4.74
CA TRP A 22 -11.85 -0.96 -5.54
C TRP A 22 -12.51 0.09 -6.47
N PRO A 23 -12.79 1.33 -6.04
CA PRO A 23 -13.43 2.33 -6.92
C PRO A 23 -12.59 2.77 -8.11
N LEU A 24 -11.28 2.51 -8.09
CA LEU A 24 -10.32 2.94 -9.13
C LEU A 24 -9.86 1.79 -10.02
N ILE A 25 -10.18 0.56 -9.66
CA ILE A 25 -9.73 -0.63 -10.36
C ILE A 25 -10.54 -0.84 -11.65
N ASP A 26 -9.88 -1.32 -12.70
CA ASP A 26 -10.53 -1.74 -13.95
C ASP A 26 -11.08 -3.17 -13.89
N GLU A 27 -11.75 -3.62 -14.97
CA GLU A 27 -12.30 -4.97 -15.06
C GLU A 27 -11.24 -6.09 -15.00
N LEU A 28 -9.99 -5.76 -15.32
CA LEU A 28 -8.87 -6.69 -15.24
C LEU A 28 -8.28 -6.74 -13.83
N GLY A 29 -8.66 -5.82 -12.95
CA GLY A 29 -8.19 -5.72 -11.58
C GLY A 29 -6.94 -4.86 -11.40
N ASN A 30 -6.63 -3.97 -12.35
CA ASN A 30 -5.49 -3.06 -12.26
C ASN A 30 -5.89 -1.72 -11.66
N VAL A 31 -5.01 -1.16 -10.84
CA VAL A 31 -5.09 0.24 -10.41
C VAL A 31 -4.61 1.20 -11.52
N PRO A 32 -4.97 2.49 -11.46
CA PRO A 32 -4.50 3.50 -12.39
C PRO A 32 -2.97 3.52 -12.51
N ILE A 33 -2.45 3.53 -13.73
CA ILE A 33 -1.00 3.54 -14.00
C ILE A 33 -0.27 4.66 -13.22
N PRO A 34 -0.79 5.91 -13.12
CA PRO A 34 -0.11 6.96 -12.36
C PRO A 34 0.11 6.65 -10.88
N MET A 35 -0.71 5.79 -10.26
CA MET A 35 -0.52 5.37 -8.86
C MET A 35 0.78 4.57 -8.65
N GLN A 36 1.30 3.92 -9.71
CA GLN A 36 2.56 3.16 -9.65
C GLN A 36 3.79 4.07 -9.48
N THR A 37 3.65 5.35 -9.82
CA THR A 37 4.72 6.35 -9.79
C THR A 37 4.43 7.49 -8.81
N ASP A 38 3.33 7.43 -8.06
CA ASP A 38 2.95 8.47 -7.11
C ASP A 38 3.59 8.23 -5.73
N PRO A 39 4.47 9.13 -5.25
CA PRO A 39 5.15 8.94 -3.97
C PRO A 39 4.20 9.01 -2.78
N ALA A 40 3.10 9.76 -2.86
CA ALA A 40 2.16 9.91 -1.75
C ALA A 40 1.34 8.63 -1.53
N ILE A 41 0.79 8.03 -2.59
CA ILE A 41 0.09 6.74 -2.52
C ILE A 41 1.02 5.66 -1.97
N ASN A 42 2.22 5.54 -2.53
CA ASN A 42 3.15 4.49 -2.14
C ASN A 42 3.71 4.68 -0.71
N GLY A 43 3.93 5.94 -0.31
CA GLY A 43 4.28 6.29 1.07
C GLY A 43 3.17 5.95 2.05
N ALA A 44 1.91 6.26 1.69
CA ALA A 44 0.75 5.92 2.49
C ALA A 44 0.57 4.40 2.65
N ILE A 45 0.71 3.63 1.56
CA ILE A 45 0.62 2.16 1.59
C ILE A 45 1.63 1.58 2.59
N LEU A 46 2.90 1.98 2.47
CA LEU A 46 3.96 1.48 3.37
C LEU A 46 3.72 1.93 4.82
N GLY A 47 3.26 3.17 5.02
CA GLY A 47 2.93 3.72 6.33
C GLY A 47 1.83 2.93 7.04
N VAL A 48 0.76 2.58 6.32
CA VAL A 48 -0.32 1.71 6.82
C VAL A 48 0.22 0.33 7.19
N CYS A 49 0.98 -0.31 6.29
CA CYS A 49 1.54 -1.64 6.52
C CYS A 49 2.39 -1.68 7.80
N ASN A 50 3.29 -0.72 7.96
CA ASN A 50 4.17 -0.64 9.13
C ASN A 50 3.38 -0.35 10.41
N THR A 51 2.47 0.63 10.37
CA THR A 51 1.71 1.05 11.55
C THR A 51 0.78 -0.05 12.04
N TYR A 52 0.04 -0.69 11.13
CA TYR A 52 -0.79 -1.82 11.47
C TYR A 52 0.05 -2.97 12.03
N SER A 53 1.13 -3.36 11.36
CA SER A 53 1.96 -4.50 11.80
C SER A 53 2.54 -4.26 13.19
N GLN A 54 3.02 -3.05 13.47
CA GLN A 54 3.51 -2.65 14.79
C GLN A 54 2.40 -2.72 15.85
N SER A 55 1.18 -2.26 15.54
CA SER A 55 0.02 -2.37 16.44
C SER A 55 -0.34 -3.83 16.78
N GLN A 56 0.04 -4.77 15.92
CA GLN A 56 -0.17 -6.21 16.10
C GLN A 56 1.04 -6.92 16.72
N ASN A 57 2.02 -6.18 17.24
CA ASN A 57 3.29 -6.69 17.78
C ASN A 57 4.16 -7.44 16.75
N VAL A 58 3.99 -7.15 15.45
CA VAL A 58 4.91 -7.60 14.40
C VAL A 58 6.00 -6.54 14.23
N THR A 59 7.18 -6.79 14.80
CA THR A 59 8.27 -5.80 14.87
C THR A 59 9.53 -6.22 14.13
N LYS A 60 9.65 -7.50 13.74
CA LYS A 60 10.83 -8.01 13.04
C LYS A 60 10.91 -7.38 11.65
N PRO A 61 12.03 -6.75 11.25
CA PRO A 61 12.14 -6.08 9.95
C PRO A 61 11.82 -6.98 8.75
N SER A 62 12.27 -8.24 8.77
CA SER A 62 11.95 -9.19 7.70
C SER A 62 10.45 -9.46 7.55
N ASP A 63 9.72 -9.44 8.66
CA ASP A 63 8.30 -9.77 8.66
C ASP A 63 7.47 -8.57 8.18
N LEU A 64 7.92 -7.35 8.53
CA LEU A 64 7.38 -6.11 7.99
C LEU A 64 7.57 -6.03 6.48
N LEU A 65 8.77 -6.34 5.98
CA LEU A 65 9.05 -6.39 4.54
C LEU A 65 8.14 -7.40 3.85
N LEU A 66 8.03 -8.63 4.36
CA LEU A 66 7.16 -9.66 3.78
C LEU A 66 5.67 -9.29 3.77
N ILE A 67 5.22 -8.46 4.72
CA ILE A 67 3.84 -7.95 4.74
C ILE A 67 3.67 -6.87 3.67
N ALA A 68 4.58 -5.90 3.62
CA ALA A 68 4.53 -4.84 2.62
C ALA A 68 4.59 -5.42 1.20
N ASP A 69 5.50 -6.37 0.96
CA ASP A 69 5.68 -7.06 -0.32
C ASP A 69 4.37 -7.69 -0.82
N ALA A 70 3.66 -8.40 0.06
CA ALA A 70 2.37 -9.01 -0.24
C ALA A 70 1.28 -7.97 -0.60
N VAL A 71 1.29 -6.82 0.08
CA VAL A 71 0.37 -5.71 -0.23
C VAL A 71 0.69 -5.07 -1.57
N PHE A 72 1.97 -4.81 -1.87
CA PHE A 72 2.38 -4.27 -3.16
C PHE A 72 2.07 -5.26 -4.31
N GLU A 73 2.24 -6.57 -4.09
CA GLU A 73 1.83 -7.61 -5.04
C GLU A 73 0.32 -7.62 -5.30
N GLU A 74 -0.50 -7.48 -4.25
CA GLU A 74 -1.96 -7.41 -4.41
C GLU A 74 -2.39 -6.19 -5.23
N ILE A 75 -1.80 -5.03 -4.96
CA ILE A 75 -2.18 -3.75 -5.59
C ILE A 75 -1.64 -3.64 -7.02
N TYR A 76 -0.35 -3.93 -7.21
CA TYR A 76 0.37 -3.63 -8.45
C TYR A 76 0.75 -4.86 -9.27
N ARG A 77 0.56 -6.07 -8.73
CA ARG A 77 0.72 -7.34 -9.44
C ARG A 77 2.10 -7.43 -10.09
N LEU A 78 2.15 -7.55 -11.43
CA LEU A 78 3.38 -7.67 -12.20
C LEU A 78 4.32 -6.47 -12.00
N GLU A 79 3.78 -5.28 -11.71
CA GLU A 79 4.55 -4.05 -11.51
C GLU A 79 5.04 -3.87 -10.07
N SER A 80 4.68 -4.77 -9.14
CA SER A 80 5.02 -4.65 -7.71
C SER A 80 6.51 -4.41 -7.48
N ILE A 81 7.38 -5.19 -8.12
CA ILE A 81 8.84 -5.05 -7.96
C ILE A 81 9.33 -3.68 -8.44
N ASN A 82 8.81 -3.18 -9.55
CA ASN A 82 9.18 -1.86 -10.08
C ASN A 82 8.72 -0.74 -9.14
N VAL A 83 7.53 -0.86 -8.56
CA VAL A 83 7.01 0.09 -7.58
C VAL A 83 7.82 0.07 -6.29
N GLN A 84 8.16 -1.12 -5.78
CA GLN A 84 8.96 -1.27 -4.56
C GLN A 84 10.38 -0.71 -4.71
N ASN A 85 11.01 -0.88 -5.89
CA ASN A 85 12.28 -0.23 -6.18
C ASN A 85 12.18 1.31 -6.10
N ARG A 86 11.08 1.90 -6.58
CA ARG A 86 10.84 3.35 -6.45
C ARG A 86 10.60 3.77 -5.00
N VAL A 87 9.87 2.96 -4.22
CA VAL A 87 9.69 3.17 -2.78
C VAL A 87 11.03 3.24 -2.06
N ASP A 88 11.94 2.32 -2.36
CA ASP A 88 13.30 2.34 -1.79
C ASP A 88 14.08 3.59 -2.22
N THR A 89 13.98 4.01 -3.49
CA THR A 89 14.56 5.26 -3.98
C THR A 89 14.02 6.46 -3.20
N TRP A 90 12.70 6.63 -3.11
CA TRP A 90 12.08 7.77 -2.41
C TRP A 90 12.44 7.84 -0.94
N LYS A 91 12.53 6.67 -0.28
CA LYS A 91 12.97 6.57 1.10
C LYS A 91 14.43 7.03 1.26
N ASN A 92 15.32 6.61 0.37
CA ASN A 92 16.75 6.98 0.42
C ASN A 92 16.98 8.47 0.09
N GLU A 93 16.16 9.03 -0.80
CA GLU A 93 16.22 10.43 -1.19
C GLU A 93 15.50 11.38 -0.22
N ASN A 94 14.86 10.85 0.82
CA ASN A 94 14.00 11.62 1.73
C ASN A 94 12.92 12.41 0.99
N ASN A 95 12.30 11.80 -0.02
CA ASN A 95 11.24 12.43 -0.81
C ASN A 95 10.13 12.99 0.10
N GLU A 96 9.85 14.29 -0.04
CA GLU A 96 8.95 15.00 0.88
C GLU A 96 7.52 14.46 0.83
N ALA A 97 6.95 14.28 -0.36
CA ALA A 97 5.59 13.78 -0.53
C ALA A 97 5.44 12.36 0.03
N PHE A 98 6.42 11.49 -0.23
CA PHE A 98 6.48 10.15 0.33
C PHE A 98 6.51 10.18 1.86
N ASN A 99 7.41 10.96 2.45
CA ASN A 99 7.60 11.04 3.89
C ASN A 99 6.38 11.63 4.61
N GLN A 100 5.77 12.66 4.03
CA GLN A 100 4.54 13.25 4.56
C GLN A 100 3.39 12.25 4.52
N ALA A 101 3.20 11.54 3.41
CA ALA A 101 2.14 10.55 3.29
C ALA A 101 2.36 9.34 4.21
N TYR A 102 3.60 8.87 4.33
CA TYR A 102 4.00 7.83 5.27
C TYR A 102 3.68 8.22 6.72
N ALA A 103 4.02 9.46 7.11
CA ALA A 103 3.73 9.98 8.44
C ALA A 103 2.22 10.14 8.68
N ASN A 104 1.48 10.67 7.70
CA ASN A 104 0.03 10.84 7.77
C ASN A 104 -0.69 9.49 7.92
N ALA A 105 -0.24 8.47 7.19
CA ALA A 105 -0.75 7.11 7.32
C ALA A 105 -0.57 6.57 8.74
N LYS A 106 0.52 6.90 9.42
CA LYS A 106 0.75 6.49 10.82
C LYS A 106 -0.33 7.01 11.77
N ASP A 107 -0.76 8.25 11.58
CA ASP A 107 -1.77 8.87 12.45
C ASP A 107 -3.19 8.41 12.13
N LYS A 108 -3.44 8.00 10.88
CA LYS A 108 -4.77 7.60 10.39
C LYS A 108 -5.02 6.09 10.41
N THR A 109 -3.98 5.27 10.56
CA THR A 109 -4.13 3.81 10.55
C THR A 109 -4.69 3.30 11.86
N SER A 110 -5.82 2.59 11.79
CA SER A 110 -6.43 1.89 12.92
C SER A 110 -6.23 0.37 12.83
N THR A 111 -6.45 -0.34 13.94
CA THR A 111 -6.41 -1.82 13.96
C THR A 111 -7.46 -2.47 13.07
N GLU A 112 -8.57 -1.77 12.83
CA GLU A 112 -9.65 -2.21 11.95
C GLU A 112 -9.35 -1.95 10.47
N LEU A 113 -8.26 -1.23 10.15
CA LEU A 113 -7.87 -0.91 8.78
C LEU A 113 -8.99 -0.24 7.98
N ASN A 114 -9.68 0.72 8.59
CA ASN A 114 -10.58 1.60 7.84
C ASN A 114 -9.74 2.61 7.04
N LEU A 115 -9.65 2.36 5.73
CA LEU A 115 -8.85 3.15 4.79
C LEU A 115 -9.68 4.14 3.96
N THR A 116 -10.90 4.52 4.38
CA THR A 116 -11.74 5.48 3.63
C THR A 116 -11.00 6.79 3.33
N TRP A 117 -10.15 7.27 4.24
CA TRP A 117 -9.34 8.47 4.00
C TRP A 117 -8.37 8.33 2.81
N LEU A 118 -7.86 7.12 2.57
CA LEU A 118 -6.96 6.83 1.44
C LEU A 118 -7.77 6.57 0.17
N THR A 119 -8.95 5.95 0.29
CA THR A 119 -9.92 5.84 -0.81
C THR A 119 -10.31 7.22 -1.34
N ASP A 120 -10.70 8.14 -0.45
CA ASP A 120 -11.11 9.49 -0.82
C ASP A 120 -9.95 10.25 -1.47
N PHE A 121 -8.77 10.21 -0.86
CA PHE A 121 -7.56 10.79 -1.43
C PHE A 121 -7.27 10.23 -2.83
N ALA A 122 -7.36 8.91 -3.02
CA ALA A 122 -7.06 8.32 -4.32
C ALA A 122 -8.11 8.73 -5.37
N LYS A 123 -9.40 8.78 -5.02
CA LYS A 123 -10.46 9.22 -5.95
C LYS A 123 -10.36 10.69 -6.35
N ASP A 124 -9.86 11.53 -5.45
CA ASP A 124 -9.67 12.96 -5.73
C ASP A 124 -8.47 13.23 -6.64
N ASN A 125 -7.52 12.29 -6.73
CA ASN A 125 -6.24 12.48 -7.43
C ASN A 125 -6.05 11.58 -8.65
N PHE A 126 -6.84 10.51 -8.81
CA PHE A 126 -6.71 9.56 -9.90
C PHE A 126 -8.06 9.28 -10.55
N GLU A 127 -8.05 9.22 -11.88
CA GLU A 127 -9.16 8.66 -12.63
C GLU A 127 -9.15 7.13 -12.53
N GLN A 128 -10.32 6.51 -12.65
CA GLN A 128 -10.44 5.06 -12.68
C GLN A 128 -9.60 4.47 -13.83
N ALA A 129 -8.97 3.32 -13.58
CA ALA A 129 -8.26 2.59 -14.63
C ALA A 129 -9.25 2.16 -15.74
N THR A 130 -8.80 2.27 -16.98
CA THR A 130 -9.65 2.05 -18.16
C THR A 130 -9.35 0.74 -18.90
N GLY A 131 -8.47 -0.12 -18.37
CA GLY A 131 -8.01 -1.33 -19.06
C GLY A 131 -7.20 -1.08 -20.34
N LEU A 132 -6.97 0.20 -20.68
CA LEU A 132 -6.17 0.60 -21.83
C LEU A 132 -4.70 0.51 -21.42
N MET A 133 -4.00 -0.49 -21.95
CA MET A 133 -2.54 -0.47 -22.04
C MET A 133 -2.17 0.78 -22.85
N LEU A 134 -1.63 1.80 -22.18
CA LEU A 134 -0.92 2.90 -22.85
C LEU A 134 0.34 2.35 -23.52
#